data_AF-A0A916FP97-F1
#
_entry.id   AF-A0A916FP97-F1
#
_cell.length_a   1.000
_cell.length_b   1.000
_cell.length_c   1.000
_cell.angle_alpha   90.00
_cell.angle_beta   90.00
_cell.angle_gamma   90.00
#
_symmetry.space_group_name_H-M   'P 1'
#
loop_
_entity.id
_entity.type
_entity.pdbx_description
1 polymer ?
#
loop_
_entity_poly.entity_id
_entity_poly.type
_entity_poly.pdbx_seq_one_letter_code
_entity_poly.pdbx_strand_id
1 'polypeptide(L)'
;MGTVVEQIGPEFEKAKETVAEETNKLQEALHRMMLAAVGTVGLMQDELEHLVNKAVERGEIAEKEARKTVHDVTEKRKGAEKEVDKRFEDILAKLNIPTKSDIDALNDKIAELAKKVEALNN
;
A
#
# COMPACT_ATOMS: atom_id res chain seq x y z
N MET A 1 -0.22 -41.37 22.98
CA MET A 1 -0.84 -40.04 23.05
C MET A 1 -0.08 -39.17 22.06
N GLY A 2 -0.58 -39.07 20.82
CA GLY A 2 0.03 -38.21 19.81
C GLY A 2 -0.21 -36.76 20.22
N THR A 3 0.87 -36.04 20.45
CA THR A 3 0.88 -34.71 21.03
C THR A 3 0.14 -33.74 20.11
N VAL A 4 -0.76 -32.94 20.68
CA VAL A 4 -1.54 -31.88 20.03
C VAL A 4 -0.64 -30.95 19.16
N VAL A 5 0.63 -30.83 19.52
CA VAL A 5 1.69 -30.09 18.81
C VAL A 5 1.89 -30.55 17.35
N GLU A 6 1.75 -31.83 17.05
CA GLU A 6 2.00 -32.40 15.71
C GLU A 6 0.84 -32.14 14.74
N GLN A 7 -0.37 -31.92 15.26
CA GLN A 7 -1.57 -31.59 14.48
C GLN A 7 -1.69 -30.10 14.15
N ILE A 8 -1.10 -29.22 14.98
CA ILE A 8 -1.20 -27.76 14.82
C ILE A 8 -0.33 -27.26 13.65
N GLY A 9 0.85 -27.85 13.43
CA GLY A 9 1.78 -27.45 12.35
C GLY A 9 1.16 -27.41 10.94
N PRO A 10 0.53 -28.50 10.46
CA PRO A 10 -0.05 -28.53 9.11
C PRO A 10 -1.32 -27.66 8.98
N GLU A 11 -2.12 -27.51 10.04
CA GLU A 11 -3.28 -26.61 10.02
C GLU A 11 -2.87 -25.13 10.04
N PHE A 12 -1.80 -24.80 10.77
CA PHE A 12 -1.26 -23.44 10.86
C PHE A 12 -0.61 -22.98 9.55
N GLU A 13 0.12 -23.86 8.86
CA GLU A 13 0.66 -23.54 7.53
C GLU A 13 -0.44 -23.41 6.47
N LYS A 14 -1.48 -24.26 6.51
CA LYS A 14 -2.68 -24.08 5.68
C LYS A 14 -3.41 -22.76 5.96
N ALA A 15 -3.52 -22.38 7.24
CA ALA A 15 -4.12 -21.12 7.65
C ALA A 15 -3.31 -19.91 7.15
N LYS A 16 -1.96 -19.99 7.18
CA LYS A 16 -1.10 -18.95 6.58
C LYS A 16 -1.25 -18.86 5.07
N GLU A 17 -1.28 -19.99 4.36
CA GLU A 17 -1.46 -20.03 2.90
C GLU A 17 -2.81 -19.45 2.48
N THR A 18 -3.89 -19.81 3.18
CA THR A 18 -5.24 -19.29 2.90
C THR A 18 -5.36 -17.79 3.21
N VAL A 19 -4.80 -17.33 4.33
CA VAL A 19 -4.75 -15.89 4.66
C VAL A 19 -3.88 -15.12 3.64
N ALA A 20 -2.76 -15.69 3.18
CA ALA A 20 -1.91 -15.10 2.16
C ALA A 20 -2.62 -15.01 0.79
N GLU A 21 -3.38 -16.03 0.41
CA GLU A 21 -4.16 -16.04 -0.83
C GLU A 21 -5.32 -15.03 -0.77
N GLU A 22 -6.01 -14.93 0.36
CA GLU A 22 -7.07 -13.93 0.57
C GLU A 22 -6.53 -12.49 0.61
N THR A 23 -5.37 -12.26 1.25
CA THR A 23 -4.72 -10.94 1.25
C THR A 23 -4.25 -10.53 -0.14
N ASN A 24 -3.69 -11.45 -0.93
CA ASN A 24 -3.33 -11.16 -2.32
C ASN A 24 -4.56 -10.81 -3.16
N LYS A 25 -5.67 -11.55 -3.01
CA LYS A 25 -6.94 -11.25 -3.71
C LYS A 25 -7.51 -9.90 -3.29
N LEU A 26 -7.47 -9.55 -2.01
CA LEU A 26 -7.92 -8.27 -1.50
C LEU A 26 -7.04 -7.12 -2.01
N GLN A 27 -5.72 -7.29 -2.03
CA GLN A 27 -4.78 -6.33 -2.59
C GLN A 27 -5.02 -6.10 -4.08
N GLU A 28 -5.23 -7.17 -4.86
CA GLU A 28 -5.59 -7.05 -6.27
C GLU A 28 -6.91 -6.31 -6.48
N ALA A 29 -7.93 -6.60 -5.67
CA ALA A 29 -9.22 -5.92 -5.75
C ALA A 29 -9.13 -4.43 -5.40
N LEU A 30 -8.37 -4.08 -4.35
CA LEU A 30 -8.11 -2.70 -3.96
C LEU A 30 -7.30 -1.96 -5.02
N HIS A 31 -6.27 -2.57 -5.59
CA HIS A 31 -5.47 -1.99 -6.67
C HIS A 31 -6.35 -1.72 -7.90
N ARG A 32 -7.19 -2.68 -8.30
CA ARG A 32 -8.14 -2.49 -9.42
C ARG A 32 -9.17 -1.39 -9.13
N MET A 33 -9.69 -1.33 -7.90
CA MET A 33 -10.60 -0.27 -7.48
C MET A 33 -9.92 1.10 -7.52
N MET A 34 -8.67 1.20 -7.04
CA MET A 34 -7.89 2.44 -7.05
C MET A 34 -7.59 2.90 -8.47
N LEU A 35 -7.19 1.99 -9.38
CA LEU A 35 -7.00 2.30 -10.80
C LEU A 35 -8.30 2.75 -11.47
N ALA A 36 -9.43 2.13 -11.14
CA ALA A 36 -10.74 2.53 -11.64
C ALA A 36 -11.16 3.92 -11.10
N ALA A 37 -10.86 4.21 -9.83
CA ALA A 37 -11.16 5.48 -9.19
C ALA A 37 -10.31 6.64 -9.74
N VAL A 38 -9.05 6.37 -10.08
CA VAL A 38 -8.14 7.34 -10.72
C VAL A 38 -8.47 7.52 -12.21
N GLY A 39 -9.14 6.54 -12.83
CA GLY A 39 -9.59 6.58 -14.22
C GLY A 39 -8.47 6.33 -15.24
N THR A 40 -8.84 6.09 -16.49
CA THR A 40 -7.90 5.80 -17.59
C THR A 40 -6.96 6.96 -17.96
N VAL A 41 -7.27 8.18 -17.51
CA VAL A 41 -6.54 9.42 -17.85
C VAL A 41 -5.66 9.91 -16.69
N GLY A 42 -5.81 9.33 -15.50
CA GLY A 42 -5.35 9.92 -14.25
C GLY A 42 -3.89 9.69 -13.90
N LEU A 43 -3.02 9.16 -14.78
CA LEU A 43 -1.60 8.90 -14.45
C LEU A 43 -0.58 9.27 -15.53
N MET A 44 -0.97 9.69 -16.73
CA MET A 44 0.03 9.87 -17.79
C MET A 44 0.67 11.26 -17.74
N GLN A 45 1.79 11.36 -17.01
CA GLN A 45 2.75 12.46 -17.18
C GLN A 45 3.21 12.55 -18.65
N ASP A 46 3.43 11.40 -19.28
CA ASP A 46 3.88 11.29 -20.68
C ASP A 46 2.90 11.92 -21.68
N GLU A 47 1.60 11.72 -21.50
CA GLU A 47 0.57 12.28 -22.39
C GLU A 47 0.44 13.79 -22.20
N LEU A 48 0.59 14.27 -20.95
CA LEU A 48 0.62 15.70 -20.64
C LEU A 48 1.85 16.38 -21.24
N GLU A 49 3.04 15.77 -21.12
CA GLU A 49 4.26 16.27 -21.76
C GLU A 49 4.11 16.32 -23.27
N HIS A 50 3.53 15.28 -23.89
CA HIS A 50 3.32 15.25 -25.32
C HIS A 50 2.33 16.33 -25.81
N LEU A 51 1.22 16.56 -25.10
CA LEU A 51 0.27 17.63 -25.42
C LEU A 51 0.89 19.02 -25.28
N VAL A 52 1.66 19.24 -24.21
CA VAL A 52 2.36 20.50 -23.96
C VAL A 52 3.44 20.75 -25.02
N ASN A 53 4.23 19.73 -25.38
CA ASN A 53 5.24 19.82 -26.43
C ASN A 53 4.61 20.13 -27.79
N LYS A 54 3.49 19.49 -28.13
CA LYS A 54 2.75 19.76 -29.37
C LYS A 54 2.19 21.20 -29.45
N ALA A 55 1.78 21.76 -28.31
CA ALA A 55 1.35 23.16 -28.23
C ALA A 55 2.54 24.14 -28.41
N VAL A 56 3.74 23.77 -27.94
CA VAL A 56 4.97 24.53 -28.20
C VAL A 56 5.36 24.47 -29.67
N GLU A 57 5.33 23.30 -30.29
CA GLU A 57 5.64 23.11 -31.72
C GLU A 57 4.71 23.94 -32.64
N ARG A 58 3.45 24.10 -32.23
CA ARG A 58 2.46 24.93 -32.93
C ARG A 58 2.58 26.43 -32.64
N GLY A 59 3.46 26.81 -31.72
CA GLY A 59 3.61 28.20 -31.25
C GLY A 59 2.44 28.70 -30.39
N GLU A 60 1.58 27.80 -29.90
CA GLU A 60 0.44 28.13 -29.04
C GLU A 60 0.88 28.43 -27.60
N ILE A 61 2.03 27.89 -27.16
CA ILE A 61 2.60 28.08 -25.82
C ILE A 61 4.12 28.31 -25.94
N ALA A 62 4.69 29.17 -25.08
CA ALA A 62 6.13 29.33 -24.99
C ALA A 62 6.79 28.13 -24.28
N GLU A 63 7.95 27.67 -24.78
CA GLU A 63 8.71 26.54 -24.23
C GLU A 63 9.01 26.67 -22.71
N LYS A 64 9.21 27.91 -22.24
CA LYS A 64 9.42 28.21 -20.81
C LYS A 64 8.15 28.01 -19.98
N GLU A 65 6.99 28.36 -20.51
CA GLU A 65 5.69 28.19 -19.85
C GLU A 65 5.24 26.72 -19.85
N ALA A 66 5.53 26.01 -20.93
CA ALA A 66 5.38 24.56 -21.04
C ALA A 66 6.12 23.81 -19.92
N ARG A 67 7.44 24.06 -19.78
CA ARG A 67 8.26 23.45 -18.72
C ARG A 67 7.73 23.76 -17.32
N LYS A 68 7.32 25.01 -17.09
CA LYS A 68 6.76 25.43 -15.79
C LYS A 68 5.45 24.68 -15.49
N THR A 69 4.58 24.52 -16.48
CA THR A 69 3.28 23.84 -16.32
C THR A 69 3.46 22.37 -15.95
N VAL A 70 4.36 21.65 -16.63
CA VAL A 70 4.66 20.24 -16.31
C VAL A 70 5.25 20.12 -14.90
N HIS A 71 6.18 21.01 -14.55
CA HIS A 71 6.77 21.06 -13.21
C HIS A 71 5.71 21.29 -12.12
N ASP A 72 4.85 22.29 -12.29
CA ASP A 72 3.84 22.66 -11.29
C ASP A 72 2.78 21.56 -11.11
N VAL A 73 2.41 20.85 -12.18
CA VAL A 73 1.51 19.69 -12.11
C VAL A 73 2.19 18.52 -11.37
N THR A 74 3.46 18.27 -11.66
CA THR A 74 4.24 17.21 -11.02
C THR A 74 4.42 17.46 -9.52
N GLU A 75 4.73 18.69 -9.12
CA GLU A 75 4.87 19.06 -7.71
C GLU A 75 3.54 19.00 -6.95
N LYS A 76 2.45 19.47 -7.56
CA LYS A 76 1.10 19.33 -6.97
C LYS A 76 0.71 17.87 -6.76
N ARG A 77 1.08 16.98 -7.67
CA ARG A 77 0.86 15.52 -7.53
C ARG A 77 1.60 14.94 -6.33
N LYS A 78 2.90 15.22 -6.19
CA LYS A 78 3.69 14.73 -5.03
C LYS A 78 3.12 15.22 -3.70
N GLY A 79 2.60 16.45 -3.66
CA GLY A 79 1.91 16.98 -2.48
C GLY A 79 0.59 16.26 -2.18
N ALA A 80 -0.19 15.97 -3.23
CA ALA A 80 -1.45 15.25 -3.12
C ALA A 80 -1.26 13.79 -2.68
N GLU A 81 -0.22 13.09 -3.16
CA GLU A 81 0.11 11.72 -2.75
C GLU A 81 0.34 11.63 -1.24
N LYS A 82 1.17 12.51 -0.68
CA LYS A 82 1.43 12.54 0.78
C LYS A 82 0.18 12.84 1.61
N GLU A 83 -0.68 13.73 1.13
CA GLU A 83 -1.94 14.06 1.79
C GLU A 83 -2.93 12.88 1.73
N VAL A 84 -2.94 12.14 0.62
CA VAL A 84 -3.73 10.92 0.45
C VAL A 84 -3.25 9.83 1.41
N ASP A 85 -1.94 9.59 1.49
CA ASP A 85 -1.36 8.59 2.41
C ASP A 85 -1.74 8.89 3.86
N LYS A 86 -1.56 10.14 4.29
CA LYS A 86 -1.93 10.56 5.65
C LYS A 86 -3.42 10.40 5.93
N ARG A 87 -4.28 10.75 4.98
CA ARG A 87 -5.74 10.56 5.13
C ARG A 87 -6.10 9.08 5.20
N PHE A 88 -5.39 8.25 4.46
CA PHE A 88 -5.60 6.81 4.47
C PHE A 88 -5.23 6.22 5.83
N GLU A 89 -4.07 6.59 6.39
CA GLU A 89 -3.66 6.24 7.75
C GLU A 89 -4.71 6.70 8.80
N ASP A 90 -5.19 7.94 8.70
CA ASP A 90 -6.23 8.48 9.60
C ASP A 90 -7.55 7.68 9.52
N ILE A 91 -7.94 7.20 8.35
CA ILE A 91 -9.13 6.37 8.15
C ILE A 91 -8.93 4.99 8.78
N LEU A 92 -7.78 4.36 8.57
CA LEU A 92 -7.45 3.07 9.17
C LEU A 92 -7.49 3.15 10.70
N ALA A 93 -6.93 4.23 11.28
CA ALA A 93 -6.99 4.50 12.71
C ALA A 93 -8.44 4.65 13.22
N LYS A 94 -9.29 5.41 12.51
CA LYS A 94 -10.71 5.58 12.88
C LYS A 94 -11.53 4.29 12.83
N LEU A 95 -11.16 3.37 11.95
CA LEU A 95 -11.82 2.08 11.81
C LEU A 95 -11.23 1.00 12.75
N ASN A 96 -10.28 1.36 13.62
CA ASN A 96 -9.53 0.43 14.48
C ASN A 96 -8.89 -0.72 13.69
N ILE A 97 -8.43 -0.44 12.47
CA ILE A 97 -7.69 -1.43 11.66
C ILE A 97 -6.20 -1.30 12.01
N PRO A 98 -5.59 -2.29 12.67
CA PRO A 98 -4.17 -2.27 12.99
C PRO A 98 -3.32 -2.39 11.72
N THR A 99 -2.16 -1.75 11.71
CA THR A 99 -1.20 -1.87 10.60
C THR A 99 -0.45 -3.20 10.67
N LYS A 100 0.16 -3.61 9.55
CA LYS A 100 1.03 -4.80 9.54
C LYS A 100 2.17 -4.68 10.57
N SER A 101 2.76 -3.50 10.72
CA SER A 101 3.82 -3.26 11.71
C SER A 101 3.34 -3.48 13.15
N ASP A 102 2.08 -3.14 13.44
CA ASP A 102 1.52 -3.37 14.78
C ASP A 102 1.37 -4.87 15.06
N ILE A 103 0.97 -5.66 14.05
CA ILE A 103 0.84 -7.11 14.14
C ILE A 103 2.22 -7.76 14.32
N ASP A 104 3.21 -7.35 13.54
CA ASP A 104 4.58 -7.88 13.62
C ASP A 104 5.19 -7.59 15.00
N ALA A 105 5.03 -6.36 15.52
CA ALA A 105 5.49 -6.00 16.86
C ALA A 105 4.78 -6.80 17.98
N LEU A 106 3.52 -7.18 17.79
CA LEU A 106 2.79 -8.03 18.73
C LEU A 106 3.31 -9.48 18.68
N ASN A 107 3.56 -10.02 17.48
CA ASN A 107 4.14 -11.35 17.29
C ASN A 107 5.50 -11.49 17.97
N ASP A 108 6.37 -10.48 17.83
CA ASP A 108 7.68 -10.48 18.49
C ASP A 108 7.56 -10.51 20.02
N LYS A 109 6.65 -9.70 20.58
CA LYS A 109 6.38 -9.69 22.02
C LYS A 109 5.82 -11.03 22.51
N ILE A 110 4.91 -11.64 21.74
CA ILE A 110 4.35 -12.96 22.07
C ILE A 110 5.46 -14.01 22.05
N ALA A 111 6.36 -13.99 21.07
CA ALA A 111 7.49 -14.92 21.00
C ALA A 111 8.45 -14.75 22.19
N GLU A 112 8.70 -13.51 22.62
CA GLU A 112 9.51 -13.24 23.81
C GLU A 112 8.84 -13.72 25.11
N LEU A 113 7.53 -13.47 25.24
CA LEU A 113 6.72 -13.95 26.36
C LEU A 113 6.69 -15.48 26.43
N ALA A 114 6.51 -16.16 25.28
CA ALA A 114 6.51 -17.62 25.21
C ALA A 114 7.83 -18.20 25.73
N LYS A 115 8.98 -17.63 25.33
CA LYS A 115 10.30 -18.04 25.83
C LYS A 115 10.45 -17.85 27.34
N LYS A 116 9.95 -16.73 27.89
CA LYS A 116 10.01 -16.46 29.34
C LYS A 116 9.13 -17.43 30.15
N VAL A 117 7.96 -17.77 29.63
CA VAL A 117 7.06 -18.74 30.27
C VAL A 117 7.66 -20.14 30.25
N GLU A 118 8.24 -20.59 29.14
CA GLU A 118 8.96 -21.87 29.09
C GLU A 118 10.14 -21.95 30.07
N ALA A 119 10.87 -20.84 30.23
CA ALA A 119 12.00 -20.77 31.16
C ALA A 119 11.60 -20.79 32.65
N LEU A 120 10.35 -20.45 32.99
CA LEU A 120 9.83 -20.51 34.36
C LEU A 120 9.13 -21.85 34.68
N ASN A 121 8.82 -22.64 33.66
CA ASN A 121 8.09 -23.91 33.79
C ASN A 121 9.02 -25.14 33.70
N ASN A 122 10.34 -24.91 33.64
CA ASN A 122 11.44 -25.88 33.78
C ASN A 122 12.26 -25.52 35.03
#